data_AF-A0AAE0PVF1-F1
#
_entry.id   AF-A0AAE0PVF1-F1
#
_cell.length_a   1.000
_cell.length_b   1.000
_cell.length_c   1.000
_cell.angle_alpha   90.00
_cell.angle_beta   90.00
_cell.angle_gamma   90.00
#
_symmetry.space_group_name_H-M   'P 1'
#
loop_
_entity.id
_entity.type
_entity.pdbx_description
1 polymer ?
#
loop_
_entity_poly.entity_id
_entity_poly.type
_entity_poly.pdbx_seq_one_letter_code
_entity_poly.pdbx_strand_id
1 'polypeptide(L)'
;MEEYIKEALAQGYIRPSTSPAASSFFFVAKKDGGLWPCIDYRALNKITVKFRYPLPLVPAALECLHGATVFTKLDLHSAYNLIRIPKGDEWKTAFVTPTGLYEYLVMPYGLANAPSVFQDFMHEVLQDFLHKFVVVYIDDILIYSRSMADHQRHVAEVQVHHIVPPRVEERQGRCPVPAL
;
A
#
# COMPACT_ATOMS: atom_id res chain seq x y z
N MET A 1 8.53 -13.93 -15.33
CA MET A 1 9.31 -12.66 -15.34
C MET A 1 8.84 -11.74 -16.44
N GLU A 2 8.99 -12.12 -17.71
CA GLU A 2 8.64 -11.28 -18.86
C GLU A 2 7.16 -10.86 -18.84
N GLU A 3 6.27 -11.79 -18.50
CA GLU A 3 4.84 -11.51 -18.31
C GLU A 3 4.60 -10.42 -17.26
N TYR A 4 5.19 -10.56 -16.07
CA TYR A 4 5.13 -9.55 -15.02
C TYR A 4 5.60 -8.17 -15.49
N ILE A 5 6.74 -8.10 -16.18
CA ILE A 5 7.28 -6.83 -16.70
C ILE A 5 6.33 -6.22 -17.74
N LYS A 6 5.81 -7.04 -18.66
CA LYS A 6 4.87 -6.60 -19.70
C LYS A 6 3.58 -6.05 -19.08
N GLU A 7 3.03 -6.74 -18.09
CA GLU A 7 1.82 -6.31 -17.37
C GLU A 7 2.06 -5.02 -16.58
N ALA A 8 3.14 -4.96 -15.81
CA ALA A 8 3.48 -3.79 -15.00
C ALA A 8 3.77 -2.54 -15.87
N LEU A 9 4.37 -2.74 -17.05
CA LEU A 9 4.53 -1.68 -18.06
C LEU A 9 3.18 -1.23 -18.63
N ALA A 10 2.31 -2.18 -19.01
CA ALA A 10 0.99 -1.88 -19.56
C ALA A 10 0.09 -1.15 -18.55
N GLN A 11 0.24 -1.45 -17.27
CA GLN A 11 -0.47 -0.78 -16.17
C GLN A 11 0.14 0.59 -15.80
N GLY A 12 1.34 0.92 -16.31
CA GLY A 12 2.05 2.15 -15.96
C GLY A 12 2.58 2.17 -14.52
N TYR A 13 2.78 1.00 -13.92
CA TYR A 13 3.38 0.86 -12.59
C TYR A 13 4.89 0.97 -12.63
N ILE A 14 5.50 0.53 -13.72
CA ILE A 14 6.94 0.65 -13.97
C ILE A 14 7.19 1.33 -15.31
N ARG A 15 8.42 1.79 -15.52
CA ARG A 15 8.94 2.26 -16.81
C ARG A 15 10.40 1.84 -17.01
N PRO A 16 10.93 1.81 -18.24
CA PRO A 16 12.37 1.69 -18.47
C PRO A 16 13.11 2.81 -17.74
N SER A 17 14.28 2.49 -17.17
CA SER A 17 15.07 3.41 -16.37
C SER A 17 16.50 3.52 -16.87
N THR A 18 17.11 4.68 -16.63
CA THR A 18 18.54 4.95 -16.81
C THR A 18 19.21 5.28 -15.46
N SER A 19 18.61 4.80 -14.36
CA SER A 19 19.06 5.07 -13.00
C SER A 19 20.53 4.66 -12.78
N PRO A 20 21.31 5.46 -12.02
CA PRO A 20 22.67 5.10 -11.63
C PRO A 20 22.72 3.99 -10.57
N ALA A 21 21.57 3.60 -10.01
CA ALA A 21 21.44 2.55 -9.01
C ALA A 21 20.43 1.50 -9.46
N ALA A 22 20.58 0.27 -8.97
CA ALA A 22 19.64 -0.81 -9.22
C ALA A 22 19.61 -1.81 -8.07
N SER A 23 18.41 -2.31 -7.76
CA SER A 23 18.18 -3.43 -6.85
C SER A 23 17.98 -4.72 -7.63
N SER A 24 18.28 -5.88 -7.03
CA SER A 24 18.08 -7.17 -7.70
C SER A 24 16.62 -7.60 -7.71
N PHE A 25 16.17 -8.19 -8.82
CA PHE A 25 14.84 -8.76 -8.98
C PHE A 25 14.90 -10.29 -8.95
N PHE A 26 13.99 -10.93 -8.22
CA PHE A 26 13.87 -12.38 -8.13
C PHE A 26 12.44 -12.80 -7.83
N PHE A 27 12.16 -14.11 -7.87
CA PHE A 27 10.86 -14.65 -7.50
C PHE A 27 10.94 -15.47 -6.21
N VAL A 28 9.89 -15.39 -5.40
CA VAL A 28 9.67 -16.24 -4.23
C VAL A 28 8.48 -17.15 -4.49
N ALA A 29 8.60 -18.44 -4.13
CA ALA A 29 7.52 -19.40 -4.31
C ALA A 29 6.34 -19.10 -3.38
N LYS A 30 5.13 -19.11 -3.94
CA LYS A 30 3.87 -19.11 -3.19
C LYS A 30 3.55 -20.52 -2.69
N LYS A 31 2.70 -20.60 -1.66
CA LYS A 31 2.20 -21.89 -1.14
C LYS A 31 1.35 -22.66 -2.17
N ASP A 32 0.68 -21.95 -3.07
CA ASP A 32 -0.17 -22.50 -4.13
C ASP A 32 0.61 -22.87 -5.41
N GLY A 33 1.94 -22.74 -5.40
CA GLY A 33 2.79 -23.02 -6.56
C GLY A 33 2.99 -21.82 -7.50
N GLY A 34 2.34 -20.68 -7.26
CA GLY A 34 2.62 -19.43 -7.96
C GLY A 34 3.96 -18.80 -7.57
N LEU A 35 4.30 -17.66 -8.19
CA LEU A 35 5.51 -16.90 -7.88
C LEU A 35 5.17 -15.46 -7.49
N TRP A 36 5.85 -14.94 -6.46
CA TRP A 36 5.82 -13.51 -6.08
C TRP A 36 7.04 -12.80 -6.65
N PRO A 37 6.85 -11.74 -7.48
CA PRO A 37 7.97 -10.87 -7.85
C PRO A 37 8.48 -10.14 -6.61
N CYS A 38 9.78 -10.14 -6.38
CA CYS A 38 10.43 -9.50 -5.23
C CYS A 38 11.65 -8.69 -5.70
N ILE A 39 11.78 -7.48 -5.16
CA ILE A 39 12.93 -6.61 -5.37
C ILE A 39 13.68 -6.47 -4.06
N ASP A 40 14.99 -6.69 -4.08
CA ASP A 40 15.84 -6.58 -2.89
C ASP A 40 16.19 -5.12 -2.57
N TYR A 41 15.27 -4.41 -1.91
CA TYR A 41 15.53 -3.04 -1.45
C TYR A 41 16.33 -2.96 -0.14
N ARG A 42 16.97 -4.03 0.36
CA ARG A 42 17.69 -3.98 1.65
C ARG A 42 18.74 -2.88 1.73
N ALA A 43 19.52 -2.68 0.66
CA ALA A 43 20.54 -1.64 0.60
C ALA A 43 19.93 -0.23 0.62
N LEU A 44 18.90 0.01 -0.22
CA LEU A 44 18.13 1.25 -0.25
C LEU A 44 17.50 1.55 1.12
N ASN A 45 16.86 0.55 1.71
CA ASN A 45 16.23 0.65 3.03
C ASN A 45 17.23 1.01 4.13
N LYS A 46 18.52 0.67 4.01
CA LYS A 46 19.52 1.02 5.03
C LYS A 46 19.83 2.52 5.03
N ILE A 47 19.74 3.18 3.87
CA ILE A 47 20.05 4.61 3.71
C ILE A 47 18.81 5.50 3.78
N THR A 48 17.61 4.94 3.60
CA THR A 48 16.33 5.65 3.75
C THR A 48 16.06 6.07 5.20
N VAL A 49 15.72 7.34 5.37
CA VAL A 49 15.24 7.89 6.65
C VAL A 49 13.89 7.25 6.99
N LYS A 50 13.78 6.69 8.20
CA LYS A 50 12.59 5.94 8.61
C LYS A 50 11.43 6.87 8.96
N PHE A 51 10.33 6.73 8.23
CA PHE A 51 9.06 7.32 8.59
C PHE A 51 8.32 6.38 9.55
N ARG A 52 8.24 6.75 10.82
CA ARG A 52 7.58 5.95 11.87
C ARG A 52 6.20 6.50 12.14
N TYR A 53 5.25 6.19 11.27
CA TYR A 53 3.85 6.53 11.52
C TYR A 53 3.28 5.70 12.69
N PRO A 54 2.53 6.29 13.62
CA PRO A 54 1.97 5.55 14.75
C PRO A 54 0.93 4.54 14.28
N LEU A 55 1.21 3.25 14.48
CA LEU A 55 0.22 2.20 14.31
C LEU A 55 -0.71 2.16 15.53
N PRO A 56 -2.00 1.85 15.35
CA PRO A 56 -2.92 1.69 16.48
C PRO A 56 -2.42 0.57 17.40
N LEU A 57 -2.43 0.86 18.71
CA LEU A 57 -2.08 -0.13 19.73
C LEU A 57 -3.16 -1.21 19.76
N VAL A 58 -2.75 -2.48 19.77
CA VAL A 58 -3.69 -3.62 19.78
C VAL A 58 -4.74 -3.50 20.88
N PRO A 59 -4.40 -3.15 22.15
CA PRO A 59 -5.43 -2.96 23.19
C PRO A 59 -6.45 -1.87 22.84
N ALA A 60 -6.00 -0.72 22.34
CA ALA A 60 -6.89 0.38 21.96
C ALA A 60 -7.79 0.01 20.76
N ALA A 61 -7.24 -0.75 19.81
CA ALA A 61 -8.01 -1.29 18.70
C ALA A 61 -9.08 -2.28 19.18
N LEU A 62 -8.76 -3.15 20.14
CA LEU A 62 -9.71 -4.11 20.72
C LEU A 62 -10.81 -3.43 21.55
N GLU A 63 -10.49 -2.35 22.27
CA GLU A 63 -11.49 -1.54 22.99
C GLU A 63 -12.56 -0.99 22.05
N CYS A 64 -12.16 -0.55 20.84
CA CYS A 64 -13.10 -0.08 19.82
C CYS A 64 -14.10 -1.17 19.39
N LEU A 65 -13.71 -2.45 19.47
CA LEU A 65 -14.55 -3.59 19.10
C LEU A 65 -15.53 -4.01 20.21
N HIS A 66 -15.48 -3.37 21.38
CA HIS A 66 -16.30 -3.79 22.51
C HIS A 66 -17.80 -3.68 22.19
N GLY A 67 -18.52 -4.79 22.38
CA GLY A 67 -19.95 -4.91 22.10
C GLY A 67 -20.30 -5.05 20.62
N ALA A 68 -19.32 -5.08 19.71
CA ALA A 68 -19.55 -5.46 18.32
C ALA A 68 -19.80 -6.97 18.21
N THR A 69 -20.72 -7.35 17.34
CA THR A 69 -21.16 -8.73 17.14
C THR A 69 -21.01 -9.17 15.68
N VAL A 70 -20.84 -8.22 14.76
CA VAL A 70 -20.69 -8.46 13.33
C VAL A 70 -19.42 -7.77 12.84
N PHE A 71 -18.63 -8.47 12.04
CA PHE A 71 -17.33 -8.02 11.55
C PHE A 71 -17.17 -8.34 10.06
N THR A 72 -16.56 -7.42 9.32
CA THR A 72 -16.10 -7.62 7.94
C THR A 72 -14.64 -7.20 7.85
N LYS A 73 -13.79 -8.07 7.34
CA LYS A 73 -12.40 -7.76 7.02
C LYS A 73 -12.28 -7.51 5.52
N LEU A 74 -11.68 -6.38 5.13
CA LEU A 74 -11.30 -6.08 3.75
C LEU A 74 -9.77 -6.11 3.64
N ASP A 75 -9.28 -6.67 2.54
CA ASP A 75 -7.85 -6.83 2.28
C ASP A 75 -7.36 -5.89 1.16
N LEU A 76 -6.43 -5.02 1.56
CA LEU A 76 -5.63 -4.02 0.85
C LEU A 76 -4.63 -4.45 -0.22
N HIS A 77 -4.41 -5.72 -0.52
CA HIS A 77 -3.12 -6.13 -1.14
C HIS A 77 -2.70 -5.40 -2.44
N SER A 78 -3.62 -4.88 -3.25
CA SER A 78 -3.25 -4.12 -4.47
C SER A 78 -3.18 -2.60 -4.28
N ALA A 79 -3.53 -2.09 -3.09
CA ALA A 79 -3.69 -0.66 -2.83
C ALA A 79 -2.36 0.09 -2.70
N TYR A 80 -1.23 -0.59 -2.46
CA TYR A 80 0.10 0.03 -2.58
C TYR A 80 0.31 0.66 -3.97
N ASN A 81 -0.27 0.06 -5.01
CA ASN A 81 -0.18 0.59 -6.38
C ASN A 81 -0.96 1.90 -6.57
N LEU A 82 -1.84 2.28 -5.62
CA LEU A 82 -2.55 3.56 -5.64
C LEU A 82 -1.65 4.72 -5.20
N ILE A 83 -0.57 4.44 -4.48
CA ILE A 83 0.36 5.45 -3.95
C ILE A 83 1.50 5.64 -4.95
N ARG A 84 1.67 6.85 -5.48
CA ARG A 84 2.76 7.18 -6.41
C ARG A 84 4.06 7.42 -5.65
N ILE A 85 5.18 7.00 -6.24
CA ILE A 85 6.50 7.42 -5.76
C ILE A 85 6.64 8.94 -5.99
N PRO A 86 7.19 9.71 -5.03
CA PRO A 86 7.43 11.13 -5.22
C PRO A 86 8.26 11.41 -6.48
N LYS A 87 7.86 12.45 -7.22
CA LYS A 87 8.55 12.85 -8.44
C LYS A 87 10.00 13.24 -8.12
N GLY A 88 10.95 12.65 -8.83
CA GLY A 88 12.38 12.80 -8.60
C GLY A 88 13.01 11.70 -7.75
N ASP A 89 12.20 10.84 -7.12
CA ASP A 89 12.68 9.71 -6.31
C ASP A 89 12.47 8.35 -7.00
N GLU A 90 11.77 8.29 -8.15
CA GLU A 90 11.46 7.04 -8.85
C GLU A 90 12.72 6.22 -9.16
N TRP A 91 13.80 6.89 -9.57
CA TRP A 91 15.08 6.26 -9.91
C TRP A 91 15.68 5.44 -8.77
N LYS A 92 15.38 5.77 -7.50
CA LYS A 92 15.86 5.02 -6.33
C LYS A 92 15.22 3.62 -6.28
N THR A 93 14.04 3.46 -6.84
CA THR A 93 13.30 2.18 -6.89
C THR A 93 13.72 1.29 -8.05
N ALA A 94 14.72 1.72 -8.84
CA ALA A 94 15.15 0.97 -10.01
C ALA A 94 15.60 -0.45 -9.65
N PHE A 95 15.27 -1.40 -10.52
CA PHE A 95 15.59 -2.80 -10.39
C PHE A 95 16.03 -3.39 -11.73
N VAL A 96 16.99 -4.31 -11.66
CA VAL A 96 17.59 -4.95 -12.83
C VAL A 96 16.98 -6.32 -13.07
N THR A 97 16.67 -6.61 -14.32
CA THR A 97 16.32 -7.94 -14.82
C THR A 97 17.27 -8.31 -15.96
N PRO A 98 17.33 -9.59 -16.37
CA PRO A 98 18.02 -10.00 -17.60
C PRO A 98 17.55 -9.28 -18.88
N THR A 99 16.35 -8.69 -18.87
CA THR A 99 15.76 -8.03 -20.04
C THR A 99 15.89 -6.51 -20.02
N GLY A 100 16.37 -5.91 -18.92
CA GLY A 100 16.57 -4.46 -18.83
C GLY A 100 16.59 -3.91 -17.42
N LEU A 101 16.68 -2.58 -17.35
CA LEU A 101 16.57 -1.78 -16.13
C LEU A 101 15.23 -1.07 -16.12
N TYR A 102 14.49 -1.20 -15.02
CA TYR A 102 13.17 -0.61 -14.85
C TYR A 102 13.09 0.09 -13.50
N GLU A 103 12.19 1.05 -13.35
CA GLU A 103 11.89 1.72 -12.09
C GLU A 103 10.39 1.79 -11.86
N TYR A 104 9.98 1.84 -10.59
CA TYR A 104 8.59 1.97 -10.21
C TYR A 104 8.14 3.42 -10.15
N LEU A 105 6.91 3.64 -10.62
CA LEU A 105 6.17 4.90 -10.51
C LEU A 105 5.15 4.87 -9.37
N VAL A 106 4.80 3.68 -8.89
CA VAL A 106 3.90 3.42 -7.76
C VAL A 106 4.69 2.71 -6.65
N MET A 107 4.24 2.78 -5.41
CA MET A 107 4.97 2.26 -4.26
C MET A 107 5.10 0.73 -4.35
N PRO A 108 6.32 0.17 -4.59
CA PRO A 108 6.50 -1.27 -4.61
C PRO A 108 6.59 -1.83 -3.20
N TYR A 109 6.30 -3.13 -3.10
CA TYR A 109 6.62 -3.90 -1.91
C TYR A 109 8.13 -3.90 -1.63
N GLY A 110 8.48 -4.03 -0.34
CA GLY A 110 9.86 -4.15 0.11
C GLY A 110 10.53 -2.82 0.48
N LEU A 111 9.91 -1.67 0.22
CA LEU A 111 10.39 -0.39 0.76
C LEU A 111 10.12 -0.28 2.27
N ALA A 112 11.07 0.26 3.01
CA ALA A 112 10.99 0.32 4.47
C ALA A 112 9.86 1.19 5.01
N ASN A 113 9.51 2.27 4.30
CA ASN A 113 8.48 3.20 4.72
C ASN A 113 7.09 2.84 4.15
N ALA A 114 6.99 1.83 3.27
CA ALA A 114 5.72 1.50 2.60
C ALA A 114 4.56 1.23 3.57
N PRO A 115 4.71 0.42 4.64
CA PRO A 115 3.62 0.20 5.59
C PRO A 115 3.17 1.47 6.32
N SER A 116 4.11 2.35 6.69
CA SER A 116 3.80 3.58 7.41
C SER A 116 3.15 4.64 6.53
N VAL A 117 3.61 4.77 5.28
CA VAL A 117 2.97 5.64 4.28
C VAL A 117 1.56 5.14 3.96
N PHE A 118 1.39 3.81 3.83
CA PHE A 118 0.09 3.22 3.58
C PHE A 118 -0.88 3.44 4.75
N GLN A 119 -0.43 3.26 5.99
CA GLN A 119 -1.24 3.54 7.18
C GLN A 119 -1.68 5.02 7.22
N ASP A 120 -0.77 5.96 6.98
CA ASP A 120 -1.08 7.40 6.98
C ASP A 120 -2.13 7.75 5.90
N PHE A 121 -1.93 7.23 4.69
CA PHE A 121 -2.88 7.39 3.58
C PHE A 121 -4.27 6.85 3.95
N MET A 122 -4.35 5.63 4.48
CA MET A 122 -5.63 5.03 4.85
C MET A 122 -6.31 5.75 6.01
N HIS A 123 -5.54 6.31 6.95
CA HIS A 123 -6.09 7.16 7.99
C HIS A 123 -6.71 8.44 7.44
N GLU A 124 -6.09 9.08 6.44
CA GLU A 124 -6.70 10.24 5.75
C GLU A 124 -7.99 9.84 5.04
N VAL A 125 -7.97 8.74 4.28
CA VAL A 125 -9.13 8.28 3.48
C VAL A 125 -10.32 7.88 4.35
N LEU A 126 -10.07 7.21 5.48
CA LEU A 126 -11.13 6.64 6.33
C LEU A 126 -11.34 7.44 7.63
N GLN A 127 -10.77 8.63 7.75
CA GLN A 127 -10.80 9.46 8.97
C GLN A 127 -12.20 9.61 9.57
N ASP A 128 -13.22 9.72 8.72
CA ASP A 128 -14.61 9.92 9.15
C ASP A 128 -15.21 8.68 9.82
N PHE A 129 -14.62 7.51 9.62
CA PHE A 129 -15.10 6.22 10.12
C PHE A 129 -14.21 5.61 11.21
N LEU A 130 -12.96 6.08 11.32
CA LEU A 130 -12.01 5.61 12.33
C LEU A 130 -12.58 5.75 13.74
N HIS A 131 -12.37 4.73 14.56
CA HIS A 131 -12.82 4.65 15.96
C HIS A 131 -14.35 4.67 16.16
N LYS A 132 -15.14 4.76 15.09
CA LYS A 132 -16.61 4.65 15.13
C LYS A 132 -17.05 3.23 14.82
N PHE A 133 -16.68 2.75 13.63
CA PHE A 133 -17.02 1.41 13.14
C PHE A 133 -15.95 0.82 12.20
N VAL A 134 -14.79 1.49 12.09
CA VAL A 134 -13.64 1.04 11.29
C VAL A 134 -12.35 1.07 12.12
N VAL A 135 -11.57 0.01 12.01
CA VAL A 135 -10.16 -0.05 12.42
C VAL A 135 -9.31 -0.34 11.18
N VAL A 136 -8.21 0.39 11.02
CA VAL A 136 -7.24 0.15 9.94
C VAL A 136 -5.92 -0.28 10.55
N TYR A 137 -5.35 -1.36 10.03
CA TYR A 137 -4.01 -1.83 10.38
C TYR A 137 -3.24 -2.23 9.13
N ILE A 138 -2.36 -1.35 8.67
CA ILE A 138 -1.62 -1.46 7.42
C ILE A 138 -2.60 -1.80 6.29
N ASP A 139 -2.56 -3.02 5.76
CA ASP A 139 -3.37 -3.47 4.63
C ASP A 139 -4.75 -4.01 5.02
N ASP A 140 -5.00 -4.18 6.32
CA ASP A 140 -6.24 -4.73 6.84
C ASP A 140 -7.20 -3.62 7.27
N ILE A 141 -8.39 -3.58 6.67
CA ILE A 141 -9.51 -2.79 7.19
C ILE A 141 -10.49 -3.72 7.88
N LEU A 142 -10.79 -3.44 9.14
CA LEU A 142 -11.81 -4.13 9.91
C LEU A 142 -13.01 -3.21 10.12
N ILE A 143 -14.14 -3.57 9.53
CA ILE A 143 -15.44 -2.94 9.78
C ILE A 143 -16.14 -3.75 10.86
N TYR A 144 -16.66 -3.09 11.90
CA TYR A 144 -17.30 -3.75 13.03
C TYR A 144 -18.62 -3.08 13.41
N SER A 145 -19.60 -3.84 13.89
CA SER A 145 -20.95 -3.34 14.17
C SER A 145 -21.66 -4.17 15.23
N ARG A 146 -22.66 -3.58 15.91
CA ARG A 146 -23.45 -4.25 16.96
C ARG A 146 -24.67 -5.02 16.44
N SER A 147 -25.12 -4.71 15.23
CA SER A 147 -26.25 -5.36 14.57
C SER A 147 -25.97 -5.53 13.08
N MET A 148 -26.62 -6.50 12.43
CA MET A 148 -26.48 -6.73 10.98
C MET A 148 -27.03 -5.55 10.16
N ALA A 149 -28.09 -4.88 10.64
CA ALA A 149 -28.68 -3.73 9.96
C ALA A 149 -27.75 -2.52 9.94
N ASP A 150 -27.05 -2.24 11.06
CA ASP A 150 -26.00 -1.22 11.08
C ASP A 150 -24.81 -1.64 10.20
N HIS A 151 -24.44 -2.92 10.23
CA HIS A 151 -23.30 -3.43 9.48
C HIS A 151 -23.46 -3.23 7.97
N GLN A 152 -24.65 -3.50 7.42
CA GLN A 152 -24.94 -3.26 6.00
C GLN A 152 -24.77 -1.78 5.63
N ARG A 153 -25.19 -0.87 6.51
CA ARG A 153 -24.99 0.58 6.32
C ARG A 153 -23.51 0.95 6.36
N HIS A 154 -22.78 0.51 7.37
CA HIS A 154 -21.35 0.78 7.53
C HIS A 154 -20.50 0.26 6.36
N VAL A 155 -20.79 -0.96 5.88
CA VAL A 155 -20.12 -1.52 4.71
C VAL A 155 -20.43 -0.68 3.46
N ALA A 156 -21.69 -0.28 3.28
CA ALA A 156 -22.06 0.58 2.16
C ALA A 156 -21.37 1.94 2.22
N GLU A 157 -21.29 2.59 3.39
CA GLU A 157 -20.60 3.88 3.56
C GLU A 157 -19.10 3.78 3.19
N VAL A 158 -18.42 2.74 3.66
CA VAL A 158 -17.01 2.50 3.35
C VAL A 158 -16.80 2.19 1.87
N GLN A 159 -17.74 1.50 1.21
CA GLN A 159 -17.67 1.22 -0.23
C GLN A 159 -17.97 2.45 -1.10
N VAL A 160 -18.93 3.29 -0.70
CA VAL A 160 -19.36 4.49 -1.42
C VAL A 160 -18.32 5.61 -1.32
N HIS A 161 -17.58 5.72 -0.21
CA HIS A 161 -16.50 6.68 -0.04
C HIS A 161 -15.18 6.32 -0.76
N HIS A 162 -15.24 5.45 -1.78
CA HIS A 162 -14.15 5.23 -2.73
C HIS A 162 -12.82 4.80 -2.07
N ILE A 163 -12.73 3.54 -1.65
CA ILE A 163 -11.42 2.83 -1.54
C ILE A 163 -10.67 2.83 -2.89
N VAL A 164 -11.35 3.16 -3.99
CA VAL A 164 -10.73 3.50 -5.29
C VAL A 164 -10.90 5.00 -5.52
N PRO A 165 -9.88 5.85 -5.26
CA PRO A 165 -10.00 7.27 -5.54
C PRO A 165 -10.39 7.50 -7.02
N PRO A 166 -11.20 8.53 -7.32
CA PRO A 166 -11.38 8.95 -8.72
C PRO A 166 -10.00 9.16 -9.33
N ARG A 167 -9.80 8.62 -10.54
CA ARG A 167 -8.58 8.68 -11.37
C ARG A 167 -7.59 9.72 -10.83
N VAL A 168 -6.46 9.24 -10.29
CA VAL A 168 -5.29 9.98 -9.81
C VAL A 168 -5.18 11.35 -10.48
N GLU A 169 -5.89 12.34 -9.95
CA GLU A 169 -5.60 13.74 -10.24
C GLU A 169 -4.35 14.02 -9.43
N GLU A 170 -3.35 14.55 -10.14
CA GLU A 170 -2.09 14.98 -9.57
C GLU A 170 -2.37 15.83 -8.32
N ARG A 171 -2.23 15.23 -7.12
CA ARG A 171 -2.02 16.04 -5.92
C ARG A 171 -0.60 16.57 -5.97
N GLN A 172 -0.39 17.54 -6.85
CA GLN A 172 0.72 18.49 -6.73
C GLN A 172 0.53 19.20 -5.38
N GLY A 173 1.34 18.82 -4.39
CA GLY A 173 1.68 19.74 -3.31
C GLY A 173 1.45 19.32 -1.87
N ARG A 174 1.16 18.04 -1.51
CA ARG A 174 1.01 17.74 -0.06
C ARG A 174 1.22 16.32 0.47
N CYS A 175 2.10 15.52 -0.12
CA CYS A 175 2.72 14.44 0.65
C CYS A 175 4.23 14.70 0.77
N PRO A 176 4.68 15.46 1.78
CA PRO A 176 6.11 15.63 2.08
C PRO A 176 6.63 14.44 2.91
N VAL A 177 6.07 13.24 2.71
CA VAL A 177 6.47 12.06 3.46
C VAL A 177 7.41 11.25 2.58
N PRO A 178 8.70 11.15 2.92
CA PRO A 178 9.64 10.43 2.09
C PRO A 178 9.30 8.94 2.14
N ALA A 179 8.72 8.43 1.05
CA ALA A 179 8.63 6.99 0.83
C ALA A 179 10.05 6.35 0.75
N LEU A 180 11.08 7.17 0.48
CA LEU A 180 12.44 6.80 0.09
C LEU A 180 13.53 7.67 0.73
#